data_AF-A0AB34IEY3-F1
#
_entry.id   AF-A0AB34IEY3-F1
#
_cell.length_a   1.000
_cell.length_b   1.000
_cell.length_c   1.000
_cell.angle_alpha   90.00
_cell.angle_beta   90.00
_cell.angle_gamma   90.00
#
_symmetry.space_group_name_H-M   'P 1'
#
loop_
_entity.id
_entity.type
_entity.pdbx_description
1 polymer ?
#
loop_
_entity_poly.entity_id
_entity_poly.type
_entity_poly.pdbx_seq_one_letter_code
_entity_poly.pdbx_strand_id
1 'polypeptide(L)'
;MAGEVVAQLLLFLLITGMAASCEPKLLVLQLRKGWGVLAGVCCHFLFMPFLGFLCSRGEPPVTAVTLLIVTTSPSGGFSGLWCSLCNADLALSVAVTTASTLVSCGMLPLNLYLYVGRLSGRSVAIDWAQVTISVVVVVSAVATGLSCAVVWPSWRAVANKAGSAAGVALMVFSAFASTTSHDPIWTKPFTWFLACSLPCLAGLCLSFTLSRLLRLPPPEATTVAIECVYQNTAMALSIALSAFPQSDAGMAASVTLVYGLAEICFIACFALCAWQLGQTYAPRTDGFCTVLLGNYQPQDTPPDSTANTEAADHSSSGTLDQPESTRSSWLPAMSSRTFFQPMIDRFRHSLQVRQRIDPDTYGALSAPLATSRVEPSADASIPRASSIPERAPAENLSQS
;
A
#
# COMPACT_ATOMS: atom_id res chain seq x y z
N MET A 1 20.53 24.50 1.26
CA MET A 1 21.64 23.72 1.82
C MET A 1 21.17 22.66 2.83
N ALA A 2 20.76 22.99 4.07
CA ALA A 2 20.44 21.94 5.07
C ALA A 2 19.27 21.01 4.67
N GLY A 3 18.18 21.55 4.12
CA GLY A 3 17.03 20.76 3.69
C GLY A 3 17.32 19.81 2.51
N GLU A 4 18.16 20.24 1.56
CA GLU A 4 18.55 19.42 0.40
C GLU A 4 19.41 18.24 0.84
N VAL A 5 20.39 18.47 1.71
CA VAL A 5 21.26 17.40 2.23
C VAL A 5 20.44 16.37 3.00
N VAL A 6 19.48 16.82 3.82
CA VAL A 6 18.57 15.91 4.53
C VAL A 6 17.71 15.12 3.53
N ALA A 7 17.13 15.75 2.52
CA ALA A 7 16.32 15.07 1.51
C ALA A 7 17.13 14.04 0.69
N GLN A 8 18.40 14.33 0.40
CA GLN A 8 19.31 13.41 -0.29
C GLN A 8 19.74 12.23 0.59
N LEU A 9 20.00 12.46 1.88
CA LEU A 9 20.31 11.38 2.82
C LEU A 9 19.10 10.47 3.04
N LEU A 10 17.91 11.05 3.19
CA LEU A 10 16.65 10.29 3.28
C LEU A 10 16.38 9.53 1.98
N LEU A 11 16.66 10.12 0.81
CA LEU A 11 16.57 9.43 -0.48
C LEU A 11 17.50 8.23 -0.54
N PHE A 12 18.77 8.42 -0.19
CA PHE A 12 19.76 7.35 -0.21
C PHE A 12 19.33 6.21 0.70
N LEU A 13 18.85 6.52 1.90
CA LEU A 13 18.37 5.53 2.87
C LEU A 13 17.09 4.83 2.40
N LEU A 14 16.16 5.55 1.78
CA LEU A 14 14.95 5.01 1.15
C LEU A 14 15.31 4.00 0.07
N ILE A 15 16.13 4.39 -0.91
CA ILE A 15 16.49 3.55 -2.06
C ILE A 15 17.32 2.35 -1.61
N THR A 16 18.30 2.58 -0.72
CA THR A 16 19.13 1.49 -0.15
C THR A 16 18.26 0.50 0.62
N GLY A 17 17.29 0.97 1.40
CA GLY A 17 16.38 0.11 2.16
C GLY A 17 15.47 -0.74 1.26
N MET A 18 14.90 -0.14 0.21
CA MET A 18 14.10 -0.89 -0.77
C MET A 18 14.94 -1.92 -1.52
N ALA A 19 16.13 -1.53 -2.02
CA ALA A 19 17.04 -2.42 -2.72
C ALA A 19 17.56 -3.55 -1.80
N ALA A 20 17.83 -3.25 -0.53
CA ALA A 20 18.27 -4.24 0.45
C ALA A 20 17.19 -5.26 0.82
N SER A 21 15.92 -4.94 0.56
CA SER A 21 14.79 -5.85 0.79
C SER A 21 14.68 -6.94 -0.27
N CYS A 22 15.35 -6.76 -1.41
CA CYS A 22 15.31 -7.71 -2.51
C CYS A 22 16.17 -8.92 -2.18
N GLU A 23 15.56 -10.12 -2.12
CA GLU A 23 16.31 -11.36 -2.00
C GLU A 23 16.74 -11.84 -3.40
N PRO A 24 18.06 -11.97 -3.67
CA PRO A 24 18.56 -12.28 -5.02
C PRO A 24 18.03 -13.60 -5.58
N LYS A 25 17.83 -14.60 -4.71
CA LYS A 25 17.30 -15.92 -5.11
C LYS A 25 15.84 -15.83 -5.55
N LEU A 26 15.04 -15.07 -4.81
CA LEU A 26 13.65 -14.81 -5.16
C LEU A 26 13.55 -13.96 -6.42
N LEU A 27 14.43 -12.96 -6.60
CA LEU A 27 14.49 -12.16 -7.82
C LEU A 27 14.63 -13.03 -9.08
N VAL A 28 15.58 -13.98 -9.08
CA VAL A 28 15.79 -14.90 -10.21
C VAL A 28 14.58 -15.79 -10.45
N LEU A 29 13.93 -16.27 -9.38
CA LEU A 29 12.73 -17.11 -9.47
C LEU A 29 11.54 -16.32 -10.03
N GLN A 30 11.36 -15.08 -9.59
CA GLN A 30 10.23 -14.22 -9.96
C GLN A 30 10.35 -13.68 -11.39
N LEU A 31 11.57 -13.43 -11.87
CA LEU A 31 11.81 -13.08 -13.28
C LEU A 31 11.40 -14.20 -14.26
N ARG A 32 11.22 -15.44 -13.79
CA ARG A 32 10.70 -16.54 -14.61
C ARG A 32 9.19 -16.45 -14.90
N LYS A 33 8.40 -15.67 -14.15
CA LYS A 33 6.98 -15.35 -14.47
C LYS A 33 6.86 -14.33 -15.63
N GLY A 34 7.77 -14.40 -16.61
CA GLY A 34 8.25 -13.27 -17.40
C GLY A 34 7.20 -12.37 -18.06
N TRP A 35 6.06 -12.92 -18.49
CA TRP A 35 5.03 -12.13 -19.18
C TRP A 35 4.39 -11.05 -18.30
N GLY A 36 4.08 -11.36 -17.04
CA GLY A 36 3.47 -10.38 -16.13
C GLY A 36 4.45 -9.29 -15.70
N VAL A 37 5.70 -9.68 -15.42
CA VAL A 37 6.77 -8.74 -15.06
C VAL A 37 7.08 -7.81 -16.23
N LEU A 38 7.19 -8.36 -17.44
CA LEU A 38 7.43 -7.58 -18.66
C LEU A 38 6.29 -6.61 -18.93
N ALA A 39 5.03 -7.06 -18.84
CA ALA A 39 3.87 -6.19 -18.99
C ALA A 39 3.89 -5.03 -18.00
N GLY A 40 4.19 -5.31 -16.72
CA GLY A 40 4.35 -4.29 -15.68
C GLY A 40 5.43 -3.26 -16.00
N VAL A 41 6.67 -3.73 -16.26
CA VAL A 41 7.81 -2.84 -16.55
C VAL A 41 7.58 -2.02 -17.83
N CYS A 42 7.02 -2.63 -18.89
CA CYS A 42 6.68 -1.93 -20.12
C CYS A 42 5.61 -0.85 -19.87
N CYS A 43 4.55 -1.17 -19.12
CA CYS A 43 3.54 -0.16 -18.82
C CYS A 43 4.11 1.00 -18.00
N HIS A 44 4.97 0.66 -17.05
CA HIS A 44 5.58 1.60 -16.13
C HIS A 44 6.55 2.57 -16.82
N PHE A 45 7.43 2.12 -17.73
CA PHE A 45 8.42 3.01 -18.36
C PHE A 45 8.06 3.52 -19.76
N LEU A 46 7.01 2.99 -20.39
CA LEU A 46 6.54 3.49 -21.69
C LEU A 46 5.28 4.34 -21.54
N PHE A 47 4.23 3.81 -20.91
CA PHE A 47 2.93 4.49 -20.86
C PHE A 47 2.89 5.59 -19.79
N MET A 48 3.40 5.34 -18.59
CA MET A 48 3.34 6.37 -17.53
C MET A 48 4.10 7.65 -17.87
N PRO A 49 5.36 7.62 -18.35
CA PRO A 49 6.07 8.82 -18.77
C PRO A 49 5.36 9.54 -19.93
N PHE A 50 4.76 8.78 -20.85
CA PHE A 50 3.99 9.34 -21.95
C PHE A 50 2.73 10.07 -21.46
N LEU A 51 1.98 9.48 -20.53
CA LEU A 51 0.81 10.12 -19.92
C LEU A 51 1.21 11.36 -19.11
N GLY A 52 2.31 11.30 -18.36
CA GLY A 52 2.89 12.45 -17.67
C GLY A 52 3.29 13.57 -18.62
N PHE A 53 3.90 13.23 -19.77
CA PHE A 53 4.23 14.18 -20.82
C PHE A 53 2.99 14.86 -21.40
N LEU A 54 1.94 14.10 -21.72
CA LEU A 54 0.70 14.68 -22.25
C LEU A 54 0.05 15.66 -21.28
N CYS A 55 -0.03 15.29 -20.00
CA CYS A 55 -0.66 16.12 -18.97
C CYS A 55 0.18 17.36 -18.61
N SER A 56 1.51 17.30 -18.79
CA SER A 56 2.42 18.39 -18.46
C SER A 56 2.53 19.50 -19.52
N ARG A 57 2.00 19.32 -20.74
CA ARG A 57 2.15 20.31 -21.84
C ARG A 57 1.56 21.69 -21.52
N GLY A 58 0.47 21.73 -20.74
CA GLY A 58 -0.19 22.98 -20.35
C GLY A 58 0.46 23.67 -19.15
N GLU A 59 1.27 22.95 -18.39
CA GLU A 59 1.69 23.34 -17.05
C GLU A 59 2.98 24.18 -17.02
N PRO A 60 3.23 24.94 -15.93
CA PRO A 60 4.49 25.63 -15.72
C PRO A 60 5.70 24.69 -15.78
N PRO A 61 6.89 25.18 -16.18
CA PRO A 61 8.13 24.39 -16.29
C PRO A 61 8.41 23.44 -15.12
N VAL A 62 8.35 23.97 -13.90
CA VAL A 62 8.63 23.22 -12.67
C VAL A 62 7.61 22.09 -12.52
N THR A 63 6.32 22.40 -12.64
CA THR A 63 5.24 21.41 -12.58
C THR A 63 5.41 20.33 -13.64
N ALA A 64 5.67 20.73 -14.88
CA ALA A 64 5.79 19.82 -16.01
C ALA A 64 6.92 18.79 -15.82
N VAL A 65 8.09 19.28 -15.43
CA VAL A 65 9.26 18.42 -15.21
C VAL A 65 9.12 17.59 -13.94
N THR A 66 8.60 18.15 -12.84
CA THR A 66 8.35 17.35 -11.63
C THR A 66 7.33 16.24 -11.91
N LEU A 67 6.26 16.51 -12.67
CA LEU A 67 5.29 15.48 -13.05
C LEU A 67 5.92 14.39 -13.94
N LEU A 68 6.83 14.76 -14.84
CA LEU A 68 7.62 13.80 -15.61
C LEU A 68 8.52 12.95 -14.72
N ILE A 69 9.20 13.56 -13.73
CA ILE A 69 10.02 12.82 -12.75
C ILE A 69 9.16 11.83 -11.97
N VAL A 70 7.97 12.25 -11.51
CA VAL A 70 7.03 11.37 -10.79
C VAL A 70 6.60 10.19 -11.65
N THR A 71 6.14 10.45 -12.88
CA THR A 71 5.62 9.41 -13.80
C THR A 71 6.70 8.50 -14.40
N THR A 72 7.97 8.86 -14.21
CA THR A 72 9.14 8.10 -14.66
C THR A 72 9.88 7.43 -13.49
N SER A 73 9.52 7.75 -12.25
CA SER A 73 10.04 7.08 -11.07
C SER A 73 9.71 5.60 -11.11
N PRO A 74 10.44 4.72 -10.40
CA PRO A 74 10.04 3.32 -10.24
C PRO A 74 8.82 3.19 -9.32
N SER A 75 8.25 1.97 -9.29
CA SER A 75 7.14 1.62 -8.40
C SER A 75 7.51 1.85 -6.93
N GLY A 76 6.56 2.40 -6.16
CA GLY A 76 6.74 2.75 -4.76
C GLY A 76 6.71 1.54 -3.83
N GLY A 77 7.48 1.57 -2.73
CA GLY A 77 7.60 0.43 -1.81
C GLY A 77 6.32 0.00 -1.05
N PHE A 78 5.22 0.77 -1.15
CA PHE A 78 3.91 0.42 -0.57
C PHE A 78 2.94 -0.20 -1.60
N SER A 79 3.31 -0.35 -2.88
CA SER A 79 2.46 -0.99 -3.90
C SER A 79 2.08 -2.44 -3.51
N GLY A 80 3.00 -3.17 -2.89
CA GLY A 80 2.75 -4.51 -2.35
C GLY A 80 1.74 -4.54 -1.20
N LEU A 81 1.68 -3.47 -0.39
CA LEU A 81 0.63 -3.34 0.63
C LEU A 81 -0.74 -3.22 -0.05
N TRP A 82 -0.86 -2.40 -1.10
CA TRP A 82 -2.10 -2.30 -1.88
C TRP A 82 -2.51 -3.63 -2.52
N CYS A 83 -1.55 -4.33 -3.14
CA CYS A 83 -1.81 -5.66 -3.73
C CYS A 83 -2.24 -6.69 -2.67
N SER A 84 -1.65 -6.64 -1.47
CA SER A 84 -2.06 -7.49 -0.36
C SER A 84 -3.46 -7.14 0.14
N LEU A 85 -3.80 -5.86 0.27
CA LEU A 85 -5.11 -5.40 0.77
C LEU A 85 -6.24 -5.74 -0.18
N CYS A 86 -6.01 -5.66 -1.49
CA CYS A 86 -7.01 -6.03 -2.49
C CYS A 86 -7.00 -7.51 -2.86
N ASN A 87 -6.11 -8.32 -2.27
CA ASN A 87 -5.89 -9.72 -2.64
C ASN A 87 -5.59 -9.92 -4.14
N ALA A 88 -4.76 -9.05 -4.72
CA ALA A 88 -4.14 -9.26 -6.03
C ALA A 88 -2.87 -10.12 -5.91
N ASP A 89 -2.19 -10.48 -7.01
CA ASP A 89 -0.95 -11.27 -6.95
C ASP A 89 0.19 -10.47 -6.29
N LEU A 90 0.49 -10.81 -5.02
CA LEU A 90 1.53 -10.15 -4.24
C LEU A 90 2.93 -10.54 -4.70
N ALA A 91 3.11 -11.78 -5.16
CA ALA A 91 4.41 -12.24 -5.64
C ALA A 91 4.82 -11.49 -6.92
N LEU A 92 3.86 -11.27 -7.82
CA LEU A 92 4.04 -10.48 -9.03
C LEU A 92 4.32 -9.00 -8.70
N SER A 93 3.66 -8.44 -7.69
CA SER A 93 3.90 -7.06 -7.23
C SER A 93 5.36 -6.87 -6.85
N VAL A 94 5.88 -7.71 -5.96
CA VAL A 94 7.28 -7.69 -5.54
C VAL A 94 8.22 -7.83 -6.74
N ALA A 95 7.89 -8.73 -7.68
CA ALA A 95 8.68 -8.93 -8.90
C ALA A 95 8.76 -7.67 -9.77
N VAL A 96 7.63 -7.01 -10.02
CA VAL A 96 7.55 -5.77 -10.81
C VAL A 96 8.24 -4.62 -10.08
N THR A 97 8.06 -4.46 -8.77
CA THR A 97 8.74 -3.42 -7.98
C THR A 97 10.26 -3.59 -8.06
N THR A 98 10.78 -4.81 -7.87
CA THR A 98 12.23 -5.05 -7.97
C THR A 98 12.74 -4.83 -9.39
N ALA A 99 12.05 -5.38 -10.41
CA ALA A 99 12.45 -5.21 -11.80
C ALA A 99 12.42 -3.74 -12.21
N SER A 100 11.38 -2.99 -11.86
CA SER A 100 11.27 -1.56 -12.16
C SER A 100 12.33 -0.73 -11.44
N THR A 101 12.66 -1.06 -10.19
CA THR A 101 13.75 -0.38 -9.46
C THR A 101 15.08 -0.55 -10.19
N LEU A 102 15.40 -1.77 -10.66
CA LEU A 102 16.62 -2.02 -11.44
C LEU A 102 16.60 -1.31 -12.79
N VAL A 103 15.49 -1.38 -13.51
CA VAL A 103 15.34 -0.77 -14.85
C VAL A 103 15.33 0.76 -14.78
N SER A 104 14.84 1.35 -13.67
CA SER A 104 14.78 2.80 -13.49
C SER A 104 16.16 3.47 -13.53
N CYS A 105 17.21 2.76 -13.13
CA CYS A 105 18.59 3.23 -13.21
C CYS A 105 18.97 3.77 -14.60
N GLY A 106 18.46 3.14 -15.67
CA GLY A 106 18.66 3.59 -17.05
C GLY A 106 17.44 4.27 -17.66
N MET A 107 16.22 3.78 -17.38
CA MET A 107 15.00 4.32 -17.97
C MET A 107 14.61 5.70 -17.45
N LEU A 108 14.97 6.02 -16.20
CA LEU A 108 14.65 7.33 -15.63
C LEU A 108 15.38 8.48 -16.34
N PRO A 109 16.73 8.49 -16.42
CA PRO A 109 17.44 9.52 -17.18
C PRO A 109 17.03 9.54 -18.66
N LEU A 110 16.80 8.37 -19.26
CA LEU A 110 16.43 8.28 -20.67
C LEU A 110 15.08 8.96 -20.95
N ASN A 111 14.05 8.66 -20.15
CA ASN A 111 12.72 9.26 -20.31
C ASN A 111 12.76 10.77 -20.04
N LEU A 112 13.49 11.22 -19.01
CA LEU A 112 13.70 12.65 -18.76
C LEU A 112 14.34 13.33 -19.98
N TYR A 113 15.43 12.76 -20.51
CA TYR A 113 16.09 13.27 -21.72
C TYR A 113 15.15 13.36 -22.93
N LEU A 114 14.33 12.32 -23.14
CA LEU A 114 13.40 12.28 -24.26
C LEU A 114 12.25 13.29 -24.15
N TYR A 115 11.64 13.43 -22.97
CA TYR A 115 10.43 14.24 -22.80
C TYR A 115 10.70 15.70 -22.45
N VAL A 116 11.74 15.99 -21.66
CA VAL A 116 12.09 17.38 -21.31
C VAL A 116 12.41 18.19 -22.56
N GLY A 117 13.25 17.66 -23.47
CA GLY A 117 13.58 18.37 -24.71
C GLY A 117 12.39 18.61 -25.64
N ARG A 118 11.32 17.82 -25.49
CA ARG A 118 10.07 17.91 -26.25
C ARG A 118 9.01 18.79 -25.60
N LEU A 119 9.24 19.28 -24.38
CA LEU A 119 8.49 20.40 -23.79
C LEU A 119 8.95 21.71 -24.46
N SER A 120 8.79 21.80 -25.78
CA SER A 120 9.29 22.89 -26.63
C SER A 120 8.69 24.25 -26.24
N GLY A 121 9.54 25.28 -26.18
CA GLY A 121 9.13 26.69 -26.00
C GLY A 121 9.25 27.25 -24.59
N ARG A 122 9.62 26.41 -23.60
CA ARG A 122 9.92 26.85 -22.24
C ARG A 122 11.41 26.64 -22.01
N SER A 123 12.18 27.70 -21.80
CA SER A 123 13.60 27.62 -21.44
C SER A 123 13.72 27.06 -20.03
N VAL A 124 13.51 25.76 -19.88
CA VAL A 124 13.83 25.07 -18.64
C VAL A 124 15.32 24.81 -18.70
N ALA A 125 16.10 25.68 -18.06
CA ALA A 125 17.51 25.44 -17.81
C ALA A 125 17.61 24.32 -16.77
N ILE A 126 17.33 23.08 -17.20
CA ILE A 126 17.60 21.91 -16.37
C ILE A 126 19.12 21.78 -16.32
N ASP A 127 19.64 21.81 -15.10
CA ASP A 127 21.01 21.43 -14.86
C ASP A 127 21.14 19.91 -15.05
N TRP A 128 21.49 19.51 -16.27
CA TRP A 128 21.73 18.11 -16.61
C TRP A 128 22.85 17.49 -15.77
N ALA A 129 23.78 18.29 -15.23
CA ALA A 129 24.79 17.78 -14.31
C ALA A 129 24.14 17.35 -12.99
N GLN A 130 23.22 18.14 -12.44
CA GLN A 130 22.48 17.76 -11.23
C GLN A 130 21.57 16.55 -11.45
N VAL A 131 20.87 16.48 -12.59
CA VAL A 131 20.07 15.28 -12.92
C VAL A 131 20.96 14.04 -13.01
N THR A 132 22.13 14.16 -13.64
CA THR A 132 23.09 13.06 -13.74
C THR A 132 23.63 12.65 -12.37
N ILE A 133 23.95 13.60 -11.50
CA ILE A 133 24.39 13.32 -10.12
C ILE A 133 23.29 12.57 -9.36
N SER A 134 22.03 13.01 -9.46
CA SER A 134 20.91 12.34 -8.78
C SER A 134 20.68 10.93 -9.31
N VAL A 135 20.87 10.70 -10.60
CA VAL A 135 20.87 9.35 -11.18
C VAL A 135 22.01 8.51 -10.64
N VAL A 136 23.24 9.04 -10.57
CA VAL A 136 24.39 8.33 -9.99
C VAL A 136 24.15 7.99 -8.51
N VAL A 137 23.52 8.89 -7.75
CA VAL A 137 23.13 8.65 -6.35
C VAL A 137 22.09 7.52 -6.27
N VAL A 138 21.06 7.54 -7.12
CA VAL A 138 20.06 6.47 -7.18
C VAL A 138 20.71 5.12 -7.51
N VAL A 139 21.53 5.07 -8.56
CA VAL A 139 22.23 3.85 -9.00
C VAL A 139 23.16 3.33 -7.92
N SER A 140 23.94 4.21 -7.28
CA SER A 140 24.84 3.83 -6.19
C SER A 140 24.09 3.35 -4.95
N ALA A 141 22.95 3.96 -4.59
CA ALA A 141 22.10 3.50 -3.50
C ALA A 141 21.48 2.13 -3.79
N VAL A 142 21.00 1.88 -5.01
CA VAL A 142 20.49 0.56 -5.44
C VAL A 142 21.60 -0.49 -5.37
N ALA A 143 22.78 -0.20 -5.92
CA ALA A 143 23.94 -1.10 -5.90
C ALA A 143 24.39 -1.41 -4.46
N THR A 144 24.42 -0.39 -3.59
CA THR A 144 24.76 -0.54 -2.17
C THR A 144 23.72 -1.43 -1.47
N GLY A 145 22.43 -1.15 -1.65
CA GLY A 145 21.36 -1.93 -1.04
C GLY A 145 21.39 -3.40 -1.45
N LEU A 146 21.54 -3.69 -2.75
CA LEU A 146 21.67 -5.06 -3.28
C LEU A 146 22.92 -5.76 -2.74
N SER A 147 24.06 -5.06 -2.68
CA SER A 147 25.31 -5.61 -2.13
C SER A 147 25.14 -5.96 -0.65
N CYS A 148 24.55 -5.06 0.14
CA CYS A 148 24.23 -5.32 1.54
C CYS A 148 23.24 -6.49 1.71
N ALA A 149 22.27 -6.65 0.81
CA ALA A 149 21.35 -7.79 0.85
C ALA A 149 22.05 -9.14 0.63
N VAL A 150 23.10 -9.17 -0.21
CA VAL A 150 23.89 -10.39 -0.46
C VAL A 150 24.80 -10.70 0.72
N VAL A 151 25.52 -9.68 1.23
CA VAL A 151 26.54 -9.85 2.27
C VAL A 151 25.93 -10.04 3.66
N TRP A 152 24.86 -9.32 3.99
CA TRP A 152 24.20 -9.36 5.30
C TRP A 152 22.70 -9.65 5.20
N PRO A 153 22.30 -10.93 4.99
CA PRO A 153 20.89 -11.31 4.89
C PRO A 153 20.05 -10.95 6.12
N SER A 154 20.65 -10.96 7.31
CA SER A 154 19.98 -10.59 8.57
C SER A 154 19.63 -9.10 8.66
N TRP A 155 20.34 -8.24 7.92
CA TRP A 155 20.14 -6.79 7.94
C TRP A 155 18.97 -6.34 7.06
N ARG A 156 18.53 -7.17 6.10
CA ARG A 156 17.49 -6.82 5.11
C ARG A 156 16.23 -6.25 5.75
N ALA A 157 15.75 -6.86 6.83
CA ALA A 157 14.54 -6.42 7.53
C ALA A 157 14.72 -5.05 8.22
N VAL A 158 15.92 -4.75 8.71
CA VAL A 158 16.22 -3.46 9.35
C VAL A 158 16.40 -2.38 8.30
N ALA A 159 17.14 -2.68 7.23
CA ALA A 159 17.31 -1.78 6.09
C ALA A 159 15.96 -1.40 5.46
N ASN A 160 15.06 -2.36 5.29
CA ASN A 160 13.70 -2.10 4.80
C ASN A 160 12.94 -1.13 5.70
N LYS A 161 12.92 -1.40 7.02
CA LYS A 161 12.25 -0.54 8.01
C LYS A 161 12.79 0.88 8.00
N ALA A 162 14.11 1.03 7.94
CA ALA A 162 14.76 2.31 7.84
C ALA A 162 14.35 3.04 6.55
N GLY A 163 14.40 2.35 5.41
CA GLY A 163 14.02 2.90 4.10
C GLY A 163 12.58 3.37 4.06
N SER A 164 11.62 2.57 4.54
CA SER A 164 10.22 2.98 4.61
C SER A 164 9.99 4.17 5.54
N ALA A 165 10.68 4.21 6.69
CA ALA A 165 10.62 5.35 7.60
C ALA A 165 11.14 6.63 6.92
N ALA A 166 12.20 6.54 6.12
CA ALA A 166 12.68 7.67 5.31
C ALA A 166 11.68 8.08 4.22
N GLY A 167 11.00 7.13 3.58
CA GLY A 167 9.93 7.42 2.62
C GLY A 167 8.77 8.20 3.26
N VAL A 168 8.32 7.78 4.45
CA VAL A 168 7.31 8.52 5.22
C VAL A 168 7.81 9.90 5.62
N ALA A 169 9.06 10.00 6.08
CA ALA A 169 9.68 11.28 6.43
C ALA A 169 9.75 12.23 5.22
N LEU A 170 10.06 11.73 4.02
CA LEU A 170 10.05 12.49 2.78
C LEU A 170 8.64 12.93 2.37
N MET A 171 7.63 12.09 2.56
CA MET A 171 6.23 12.47 2.31
C MET A 171 5.79 13.60 3.26
N VAL A 172 6.13 13.50 4.54
CA VAL A 172 5.88 14.54 5.54
C VAL A 172 6.64 15.83 5.17
N PHE A 173 7.91 15.70 4.77
CA PHE A 173 8.69 16.83 4.27
C PHE A 173 8.05 17.48 3.05
N SER A 174 7.52 16.69 2.10
CA SER A 174 6.76 17.19 0.94
C SER A 174 5.60 18.07 1.38
N ALA A 175 4.83 17.62 2.37
CA ALA A 175 3.69 18.38 2.89
C ALA A 175 4.12 19.73 3.48
N PHE A 176 5.18 19.75 4.30
CA PHE A 176 5.71 20.99 4.87
C PHE A 176 6.38 21.92 3.83
N ALA A 177 7.16 21.36 2.91
CA ALA A 177 7.82 22.14 1.85
C ALA A 177 6.78 22.79 0.90
N SER A 178 5.66 22.10 0.66
CA SER A 178 4.56 22.61 -0.16
C SER A 178 3.94 23.89 0.40
N THR A 179 3.91 24.07 1.72
CA THR A 179 3.38 25.30 2.35
C THR A 179 4.34 26.48 2.28
N THR A 180 5.60 26.23 1.91
CA THR A 180 6.65 27.26 1.80
C THR A 180 6.72 27.86 0.39
N SER A 181 5.93 27.34 -0.55
CA SER A 181 5.81 27.87 -1.91
C SER A 181 5.30 29.32 -1.91
N HIS A 182 5.91 30.18 -2.73
CA HIS A 182 5.41 31.54 -3.00
C HIS A 182 4.02 31.54 -3.66
N ASP A 183 3.65 30.43 -4.31
CA ASP A 183 2.31 30.19 -4.86
C ASP A 183 1.71 28.97 -4.14
N PRO A 184 0.87 29.18 -3.11
CA PRO A 184 0.31 28.10 -2.30
C PRO A 184 -0.48 27.07 -3.13
N ILE A 185 -0.63 25.86 -2.61
CA ILE A 185 -1.45 24.82 -3.29
C ILE A 185 -2.90 25.28 -3.48
N TRP A 186 -3.46 26.01 -2.51
CA TRP A 186 -4.88 26.40 -2.48
C TRP A 186 -5.24 27.47 -3.52
N THR A 187 -4.26 28.17 -4.09
CA THR A 187 -4.45 29.17 -5.14
C THR A 187 -4.42 28.58 -6.55
N LYS A 188 -4.06 27.29 -6.69
CA LYS A 188 -3.95 26.62 -7.99
C LYS A 188 -5.32 26.37 -8.61
N PRO A 189 -5.46 26.54 -9.94
CA PRO A 189 -6.69 26.23 -10.62
C PRO A 189 -6.98 24.72 -10.57
N PHE A 190 -8.26 24.35 -10.64
CA PHE A 190 -8.67 22.94 -10.67
C PHE A 190 -8.00 22.13 -11.79
N THR A 191 -7.73 22.78 -12.94
CA THR A 191 -7.02 22.17 -14.08
C THR A 191 -5.63 21.66 -13.71
N TRP A 192 -4.92 22.33 -12.79
CA TRP A 192 -3.60 21.92 -12.32
C TRP A 192 -3.67 20.64 -11.49
N PHE A 193 -4.66 20.53 -10.59
CA PHE A 193 -4.89 19.29 -9.83
C PHE A 193 -5.27 18.13 -10.74
N LEU A 194 -6.10 18.41 -11.76
CA LEU A 194 -6.46 17.44 -12.77
C LEU A 194 -5.21 16.99 -13.55
N ALA A 195 -4.36 17.91 -14.01
CA ALA A 195 -3.13 17.59 -14.73
C ALA A 195 -2.18 16.71 -13.89
N CYS A 196 -2.06 16.96 -12.58
CA CYS A 196 -1.24 16.14 -11.69
C CYS A 196 -1.84 14.74 -11.44
N SER A 197 -3.17 14.62 -11.41
CA SER A 197 -3.85 13.38 -11.01
C SER A 197 -4.22 12.47 -12.20
N LEU A 198 -4.47 13.06 -13.37
CA LEU A 198 -4.93 12.34 -14.57
C LEU A 198 -3.98 11.23 -15.04
N PRO A 199 -2.63 11.37 -14.99
CA PRO A 199 -1.73 10.27 -15.35
C PRO A 199 -1.97 9.01 -14.51
N CYS A 200 -2.30 9.16 -13.23
CA CYS A 200 -2.59 8.03 -12.35
C CYS A 200 -3.89 7.32 -12.76
N LEU A 201 -4.97 8.08 -12.96
CA LEU A 201 -6.25 7.51 -13.38
C LEU A 201 -6.17 6.85 -14.77
N ALA A 202 -5.62 7.57 -15.75
CA ALA A 202 -5.43 7.05 -17.10
C ALA A 202 -4.49 5.84 -17.10
N GLY A 203 -3.44 5.88 -16.29
CA GLY A 203 -2.48 4.79 -16.09
C GLY A 203 -3.17 3.53 -15.58
N LEU A 204 -4.06 3.63 -14.58
CA LEU A 204 -4.81 2.50 -14.01
C LEU A 204 -5.67 1.83 -15.08
N CYS A 205 -6.47 2.63 -15.80
CA CYS A 205 -7.35 2.12 -16.84
C CYS A 205 -6.56 1.46 -17.98
N LEU A 206 -5.49 2.11 -18.45
CA LEU A 206 -4.69 1.65 -19.58
C LEU A 206 -3.91 0.38 -19.23
N SER A 207 -3.17 0.38 -18.12
CA SER A 207 -2.36 -0.77 -17.70
C SER A 207 -3.21 -1.99 -17.38
N PHE A 208 -4.38 -1.81 -16.74
CA PHE A 208 -5.33 -2.89 -16.54
C PHE A 208 -5.85 -3.44 -17.87
N THR A 209 -6.31 -2.56 -18.77
CA THR A 209 -6.85 -2.97 -20.08
C THR A 209 -5.80 -3.72 -20.90
N LEU A 210 -4.58 -3.20 -20.97
CA LEU A 210 -3.47 -3.85 -21.67
C LEU A 210 -3.13 -5.21 -21.06
N SER A 211 -3.13 -5.32 -19.73
CA SER A 211 -2.88 -6.59 -19.06
C SER A 211 -3.96 -7.63 -19.38
N ARG A 212 -5.22 -7.21 -19.47
CA ARG A 212 -6.32 -8.08 -19.90
C ARG A 212 -6.22 -8.45 -21.38
N LEU A 213 -5.78 -7.55 -22.25
CA LEU A 213 -5.53 -7.83 -23.67
C LEU A 213 -4.38 -8.82 -23.87
N LEU A 214 -3.35 -8.74 -23.03
CA LEU A 214 -2.25 -9.70 -22.95
C LEU A 214 -2.66 -11.02 -22.28
N ARG A 215 -3.94 -11.18 -21.92
CA ARG A 215 -4.53 -12.39 -21.32
C ARG A 215 -3.94 -12.77 -19.97
N LEU A 216 -3.45 -11.80 -19.19
CA LEU A 216 -3.05 -12.06 -17.82
C LEU A 216 -4.28 -12.47 -16.98
N PRO A 217 -4.12 -13.41 -16.03
CA PRO A 217 -5.13 -13.70 -15.02
C PRO A 217 -5.62 -12.42 -14.32
N PRO A 218 -6.90 -12.31 -13.94
CA PRO A 218 -7.44 -11.11 -13.32
C PRO A 218 -6.63 -10.57 -12.11
N PRO A 219 -6.16 -11.42 -11.16
CA PRO A 219 -5.35 -10.96 -10.04
C PRO A 219 -4.00 -10.38 -10.48
N GLU A 220 -3.39 -10.95 -11.52
CA GLU A 220 -2.13 -10.45 -12.09
C GLU A 220 -2.34 -9.12 -12.83
N ALA A 221 -3.43 -8.99 -13.61
CA ALA A 221 -3.78 -7.74 -14.28
C ALA A 221 -4.07 -6.60 -13.28
N THR A 222 -4.71 -6.92 -12.16
CA THR A 222 -4.93 -5.97 -11.05
C THR A 222 -3.59 -5.54 -10.44
N THR A 223 -2.68 -6.49 -10.19
CA THR A 223 -1.33 -6.19 -9.71
C THR A 223 -0.56 -5.28 -10.67
N VAL A 224 -0.53 -5.60 -11.96
CA VAL A 224 0.17 -4.79 -12.97
C VAL A 224 -0.40 -3.37 -12.99
N ALA A 225 -1.72 -3.21 -12.85
CA ALA A 225 -2.33 -1.90 -12.83
C ALA A 225 -1.88 -1.06 -11.63
N ILE A 226 -1.90 -1.65 -10.43
CA ILE A 226 -1.46 -1.00 -9.19
C ILE A 226 0.03 -0.64 -9.27
N GLU A 227 0.89 -1.59 -9.65
CA GLU A 227 2.34 -1.38 -9.78
C GLU A 227 2.73 -0.35 -10.85
N CYS A 228 1.92 -0.21 -11.90
CA CYS A 228 2.17 0.78 -12.95
C CYS A 228 2.00 2.21 -12.42
N VAL A 229 0.98 2.45 -11.59
CA VAL A 229 0.61 3.82 -11.20
C VAL A 229 1.09 4.26 -9.83
N TYR A 230 1.40 3.30 -8.95
CA TYR A 230 1.88 3.59 -7.61
C TYR A 230 3.36 4.00 -7.70
N GLN A 231 3.59 5.29 -7.80
CA GLN A 231 4.91 5.85 -8.08
C GLN A 231 5.65 6.14 -6.80
N ASN A 232 6.97 6.05 -6.83
CA ASN A 232 7.77 6.49 -5.69
C ASN A 232 7.86 8.02 -5.63
N THR A 233 6.82 8.65 -5.10
CA THR A 233 6.71 10.11 -4.96
C THR A 233 7.79 10.72 -4.05
N ALA A 234 8.27 9.98 -3.04
CA ALA A 234 9.38 10.40 -2.19
C ALA A 234 10.70 10.47 -2.96
N MET A 235 10.98 9.48 -3.82
CA MET A 235 12.13 9.51 -4.71
C MET A 235 12.02 10.64 -5.74
N ALA A 236 10.83 10.81 -6.34
CA ALA A 236 10.57 11.89 -7.27
C ALA A 236 10.81 13.27 -6.66
N LEU A 237 10.38 13.47 -5.41
CA LEU A 237 10.59 14.71 -4.66
C LEU A 237 12.08 15.01 -4.51
N SER A 238 12.86 14.07 -3.99
CA SER A 238 14.28 14.33 -3.77
C SER A 238 15.03 14.60 -5.07
N ILE A 239 14.67 13.94 -6.17
CA ILE A 239 15.24 14.24 -7.50
C ILE A 239 14.82 15.65 -7.95
N ALA A 240 13.55 16.01 -7.81
CA ALA A 240 13.08 17.34 -8.21
C ALA A 240 13.74 18.46 -7.37
N LEU A 241 13.85 18.29 -6.05
CA LEU A 241 14.53 19.24 -5.17
C LEU A 241 16.02 19.40 -5.50
N SER A 242 16.65 18.33 -6.00
CA SER A 242 18.04 18.39 -6.45
C SER A 242 18.23 19.03 -7.83
N ALA A 243 17.16 19.11 -8.64
CA ALA A 243 17.22 19.60 -10.02
C ALA A 243 16.75 21.06 -10.15
N PHE A 244 16.11 21.61 -9.12
CA PHE A 244 15.56 22.96 -9.12
C PHE A 244 16.18 23.85 -8.04
N PRO A 245 16.24 25.19 -8.26
CA PRO A 245 16.59 26.15 -7.23
C PRO A 245 15.61 26.09 -6.05
N GLN A 246 16.07 26.55 -4.87
CA GLN A 246 15.25 26.56 -3.65
C GLN A 246 13.94 27.33 -3.77
N SER A 247 13.88 28.34 -4.64
CA SER A 247 12.66 29.10 -4.90
C SER A 247 11.52 28.24 -5.47
N ASP A 248 11.86 27.17 -6.18
CA ASP A 248 10.91 26.29 -6.88
C ASP A 248 10.63 24.99 -6.10
N ALA A 249 11.35 24.76 -4.98
CA ALA A 249 11.23 23.58 -4.15
C ALA A 249 9.80 23.33 -3.63
N GLY A 250 9.10 24.40 -3.24
CA GLY A 250 7.71 24.32 -2.78
C GLY A 250 6.75 23.87 -3.88
N MET A 251 6.99 24.28 -5.13
CA MET A 251 6.17 23.85 -6.26
C MET A 251 6.44 22.39 -6.62
N ALA A 252 7.70 21.96 -6.64
CA ALA A 252 8.05 20.55 -6.83
C ALA A 252 7.39 19.66 -5.75
N ALA A 253 7.49 20.06 -4.48
CA ALA A 253 6.86 19.37 -3.36
C ALA A 253 5.34 19.26 -3.46
N SER A 254 4.70 20.29 -4.02
CA SER A 254 3.26 20.32 -4.21
C SER A 254 2.79 19.32 -5.25
N VAL A 255 3.52 19.17 -6.36
CA VAL A 255 3.20 18.20 -7.42
C VAL A 255 3.31 16.77 -6.88
N THR A 256 4.39 16.46 -6.17
CA THR A 256 4.62 15.12 -5.60
C THR A 256 3.59 14.79 -4.53
N LEU A 257 3.21 15.78 -3.72
CA LEU A 257 2.16 15.61 -2.71
C LEU A 257 0.80 15.32 -3.35
N VAL A 258 0.39 16.11 -4.35
CA VAL A 258 -0.91 15.94 -4.99
C VAL A 258 -0.99 14.63 -5.77
N TYR A 259 0.06 14.26 -6.50
CA TYR A 259 0.13 12.95 -7.13
C TYR A 259 0.05 11.82 -6.10
N GLY A 260 0.80 11.92 -5.00
CA GLY A 260 0.82 10.93 -3.92
C GLY A 260 -0.53 10.76 -3.22
N LEU A 261 -1.31 11.83 -3.07
CA LEU A 261 -2.67 11.75 -2.57
C LEU A 261 -3.62 11.15 -3.62
N ALA A 262 -3.46 11.51 -4.89
CA ALA A 262 -4.27 11.01 -5.99
C ALA A 262 -4.11 9.49 -6.16
N GLU A 263 -2.88 8.96 -6.13
CA GLU A 263 -2.64 7.51 -6.25
C GLU A 263 -3.27 6.73 -5.11
N ILE A 264 -3.22 7.23 -3.86
CA ILE A 264 -3.88 6.58 -2.71
C ILE A 264 -5.40 6.49 -2.96
N CYS A 265 -6.02 7.60 -3.35
CA CYS A 265 -7.46 7.67 -3.58
C CYS A 265 -7.91 6.81 -4.76
N PHE A 266 -7.23 6.91 -5.90
CA PHE A 266 -7.61 6.18 -7.12
C PHE A 266 -7.33 4.69 -7.01
N ILE A 267 -6.21 4.28 -6.39
CA ILE A 267 -5.93 2.86 -6.16
C ILE A 267 -6.91 2.28 -5.15
N ALA A 268 -7.28 3.01 -4.08
CA ALA A 268 -8.30 2.53 -3.14
C ALA A 268 -9.64 2.28 -3.85
N CYS A 269 -10.10 3.24 -4.68
CA CYS A 269 -11.32 3.10 -5.46
C CYS A 269 -11.21 1.93 -6.46
N PHE A 270 -10.12 1.87 -7.21
CA PHE A 270 -9.86 0.80 -8.16
C PHE A 270 -9.81 -0.58 -7.50
N ALA A 271 -9.17 -0.71 -6.34
CA ALA A 271 -9.09 -1.95 -5.58
C ALA A 271 -10.48 -2.44 -5.12
N LEU A 272 -11.35 -1.52 -4.66
CA LEU A 272 -12.73 -1.83 -4.31
C LEU A 272 -13.51 -2.30 -5.54
N CYS A 273 -13.40 -1.61 -6.66
CA CYS A 273 -14.05 -2.00 -7.91
C CYS A 273 -13.53 -3.35 -8.43
N ALA A 274 -12.20 -3.56 -8.41
CA ALA A 274 -11.57 -4.80 -8.85
C ALA A 274 -12.07 -6.00 -8.02
N TRP A 275 -12.18 -5.83 -6.71
CA TRP A 275 -12.75 -6.86 -5.84
C TRP A 275 -14.23 -7.12 -6.15
N GLN A 276 -15.07 -6.09 -6.22
CA GLN A 276 -16.50 -6.26 -6.56
C GLN A 276 -16.73 -6.89 -7.94
N LEU A 277 -15.81 -6.65 -8.88
CA LEU A 277 -15.82 -7.24 -10.22
C LEU A 277 -15.12 -8.61 -10.27
N GLY A 278 -14.73 -9.20 -9.14
CA GLY A 278 -14.11 -10.53 -9.07
C GLY A 278 -12.79 -10.60 -9.85
N GLN A 279 -12.05 -9.50 -9.89
CA GLN A 279 -10.72 -9.41 -10.52
C GLN A 279 -9.58 -9.74 -9.54
N THR A 280 -9.90 -10.10 -8.30
CA THR A 280 -8.94 -10.42 -7.24
C THR A 280 -9.15 -11.85 -6.73
N TYR A 281 -8.26 -12.36 -5.88
CA TYR A 281 -8.42 -13.70 -5.29
C TYR A 281 -9.56 -13.79 -4.28
N ALA A 282 -9.99 -12.67 -3.71
CA ALA A 282 -11.05 -12.64 -2.72
C ALA A 282 -12.44 -12.81 -3.37
N PRO A 283 -13.30 -13.71 -2.85
CA PRO A 283 -14.65 -13.89 -3.37
C PRO A 283 -15.53 -12.66 -3.08
N ARG A 284 -16.55 -12.46 -3.91
CA ARG A 284 -17.49 -11.33 -3.80
C ARG A 284 -18.48 -11.46 -2.63
N THR A 285 -18.57 -12.65 -2.03
CA THR A 285 -19.53 -12.99 -0.98
C THR A 285 -19.08 -12.59 0.41
N ASP A 286 -17.79 -12.34 0.60
CA ASP A 286 -17.22 -12.07 1.90
C ASP A 286 -17.40 -10.59 2.28
N GLY A 287 -17.59 -10.30 3.56
CA GLY A 287 -17.69 -8.92 4.04
C GLY A 287 -16.37 -8.15 3.83
N PHE A 288 -16.45 -6.83 3.65
CA PHE A 288 -15.28 -5.98 3.40
C PHE A 288 -14.16 -6.15 4.44
N CYS A 289 -14.51 -6.21 5.73
CA CYS A 289 -13.54 -6.45 6.80
C CYS A 289 -12.90 -7.84 6.72
N THR A 290 -13.66 -8.86 6.32
CA THR A 290 -13.14 -10.22 6.13
C THR A 290 -12.16 -10.26 4.96
N VAL A 291 -12.45 -9.55 3.87
CA VAL A 291 -11.56 -9.50 2.70
C VAL A 291 -10.27 -8.74 2.97
N LEU A 292 -10.33 -7.61 3.68
CA LEU A 292 -9.13 -6.87 4.09
C LEU A 292 -8.25 -7.65 5.07
N LEU A 293 -8.86 -8.48 5.92
CA LEU A 293 -8.15 -9.24 6.96
C LEU A 293 -7.78 -10.66 6.54
N GLY A 294 -8.44 -11.21 5.53
CA GLY A 294 -8.22 -12.56 5.00
C GLY A 294 -6.97 -12.64 4.11
N ASN A 295 -6.46 -13.85 3.92
CA ASN A 295 -5.35 -14.11 3.03
C ASN A 295 -5.78 -15.13 1.96
N TYR A 296 -6.01 -14.63 0.75
CA TYR A 296 -6.49 -15.44 -0.37
C TYR A 296 -5.37 -15.78 -1.37
N GLN A 297 -4.11 -15.56 -1.01
CA GLN A 297 -2.97 -15.88 -1.88
C GLN A 297 -2.87 -17.40 -2.11
N PRO A 298 -2.57 -17.86 -3.34
CA PRO A 298 -2.29 -19.26 -3.61
C PRO A 298 -1.14 -19.76 -2.72
N GLN A 299 -1.34 -20.88 -2.02
CA GLN A 299 -0.25 -21.56 -1.32
C GLN A 299 0.46 -22.47 -2.31
N ASP A 300 1.79 -22.39 -2.40
CA ASP A 300 2.60 -23.31 -3.20
C ASP A 300 2.59 -24.70 -2.55
N THR A 301 1.56 -25.50 -2.83
CA THR A 301 1.62 -26.95 -2.61
C THR A 301 2.49 -27.57 -3.71
N PRO A 302 3.52 -28.36 -3.37
CA PRO A 302 4.31 -29.05 -4.40
C PRO A 302 3.41 -29.98 -5.23
N PRO A 303 3.63 -30.09 -6.55
CA PRO A 303 2.89 -31.02 -7.39
C PRO A 303 3.42 -32.43 -7.12
N ASP A 304 2.76 -33.18 -6.24
CA ASP A 304 2.42 -34.61 -6.37
C ASP A 304 2.16 -35.28 -5.01
N SER A 305 0.87 -35.51 -4.72
CA SER A 305 0.25 -36.67 -4.05
C SER A 305 -1.18 -36.23 -3.73
N THR A 306 -2.25 -36.61 -4.40
CA THR A 306 -2.63 -37.93 -4.90
C THR A 306 -3.71 -37.77 -5.97
N ALA A 307 -3.43 -38.21 -7.20
CA ALA A 307 -4.44 -38.91 -7.97
C ALA A 307 -4.35 -40.37 -7.52
N ASN A 308 -5.35 -40.84 -6.77
CA ASN A 308 -5.82 -42.23 -6.70
C ASN A 308 -7.00 -42.31 -5.70
N THR A 309 -8.20 -42.32 -6.28
CA THR A 309 -9.18 -43.41 -6.17
C THR A 309 -9.48 -44.02 -4.78
N GLU A 310 -10.74 -43.79 -4.36
CA GLU A 310 -11.71 -44.71 -3.72
C GLU A 310 -11.35 -45.50 -2.44
N ALA A 311 -12.26 -45.33 -1.46
CA ALA A 311 -12.82 -46.32 -0.54
C ALA A 311 -11.91 -47.34 0.19
N ALA A 312 -11.85 -47.23 1.53
CA ALA A 312 -12.25 -48.30 2.46
C ALA A 312 -11.94 -47.94 3.94
N ASP A 313 -12.91 -48.26 4.81
CA ASP A 313 -12.75 -48.46 6.24
C ASP A 313 -11.65 -49.48 6.57
N HIS A 314 -10.88 -49.24 7.65
CA HIS A 314 -10.82 -50.10 8.85
C HIS A 314 -9.64 -49.76 9.77
N SER A 315 -9.89 -50.03 11.05
CA SER A 315 -9.09 -49.92 12.27
C SER A 315 -7.76 -50.70 12.33
N SER A 316 -6.91 -50.26 13.27
CA SER A 316 -6.05 -51.03 14.22
C SER A 316 -4.51 -51.05 14.06
N SER A 317 -3.86 -50.61 15.15
CA SER A 317 -2.63 -51.09 15.84
C SER A 317 -1.29 -51.33 15.12
N GLY A 318 -0.20 -50.89 15.77
CA GLY A 318 1.06 -51.67 15.88
C GLY A 318 2.36 -50.99 15.42
N THR A 319 3.29 -50.82 16.36
CA THR A 319 4.71 -50.40 16.28
C THR A 319 5.63 -51.37 15.51
N LEU A 320 6.64 -50.87 14.77
CA LEU A 320 8.10 -51.10 14.95
C LEU A 320 8.97 -50.63 13.75
N ASP A 321 10.11 -50.02 14.11
CA ASP A 321 11.46 -49.97 13.50
C ASP A 321 11.83 -49.25 12.17
N GLN A 322 12.90 -48.46 12.31
CA GLN A 322 13.63 -47.52 11.44
C GLN A 322 14.55 -48.19 10.38
N PRO A 323 15.04 -47.51 9.30
CA PRO A 323 16.14 -46.53 9.41
C PRO A 323 16.13 -45.32 8.45
N GLU A 324 16.89 -44.30 8.87
CA GLU A 324 17.24 -43.07 8.18
C GLU A 324 17.53 -43.24 6.67
N SER A 325 16.85 -42.42 5.86
CA SER A 325 17.44 -41.90 4.63
C SER A 325 17.32 -40.38 4.62
N THR A 326 18.48 -39.76 4.54
CA THR A 326 18.78 -38.34 4.51
C THR A 326 18.08 -37.64 3.34
N ARG A 327 17.14 -36.72 3.64
CA ARG A 327 16.84 -35.57 2.77
C ARG A 327 16.22 -34.40 3.56
N SER A 328 17.14 -33.56 4.05
CA SER A 328 17.02 -32.11 4.24
C SER A 328 15.62 -31.51 4.42
N SER A 329 15.15 -31.49 5.66
CA SER A 329 14.15 -30.55 6.17
C SER A 329 14.75 -29.12 6.21
N TRP A 330 14.76 -28.40 5.10
CA TRP A 330 15.24 -27.01 5.09
C TRP A 330 14.44 -26.12 4.15
N LEU A 331 13.24 -25.72 4.58
CA LEU A 331 12.64 -24.45 4.18
C LEU A 331 11.78 -23.93 5.33
N PRO A 332 12.26 -23.00 6.18
CA PRO A 332 11.31 -22.09 6.81
C PRO A 332 10.68 -21.28 5.67
N ALA A 333 9.35 -21.28 5.61
CA ALA A 333 8.55 -20.46 4.71
C ALA A 333 8.79 -18.96 5.01
N MET A 334 9.91 -18.43 4.51
CA MET A 334 10.27 -17.01 4.60
C MET A 334 9.82 -16.33 3.32
N SER A 335 8.50 -16.15 3.24
CA SER A 335 7.87 -15.11 2.44
C SER A 335 8.26 -13.74 3.03
N SER A 336 8.20 -12.67 2.25
CA SER A 336 8.31 -11.25 2.64
C SER A 336 7.34 -10.77 3.75
N ARG A 337 6.73 -11.71 4.50
CA ARG A 337 5.91 -11.60 5.72
C ARG A 337 6.57 -10.87 6.89
N THR A 338 7.79 -10.36 6.80
CA THR A 338 8.49 -9.74 7.95
C THR A 338 8.25 -8.24 8.12
N PHE A 339 7.73 -7.54 7.12
CA PHE A 339 7.64 -6.08 7.17
C PHE A 339 6.25 -5.54 7.55
N PHE A 340 5.21 -5.88 6.81
CA PHE A 340 3.87 -5.39 7.10
C PHE A 340 3.08 -6.29 8.02
N GLN A 341 3.43 -7.57 8.18
CA GLN A 341 2.68 -8.50 9.04
C GLN A 341 2.52 -7.98 10.48
N PRO A 342 3.51 -7.38 11.16
CA PRO A 342 3.30 -6.82 12.49
C PRO A 342 2.41 -5.57 12.51
N MET A 343 2.39 -4.78 11.43
CA MET A 343 1.53 -3.60 11.30
C MET A 343 0.10 -3.99 10.90
N ILE A 344 -0.04 -4.95 9.98
CA ILE A 344 -1.27 -5.64 9.59
C ILE A 344 -1.84 -6.38 10.80
N ASP A 345 -1.03 -7.10 11.57
CA ASP A 345 -1.43 -7.82 12.78
C ASP A 345 -1.75 -6.86 13.92
N ARG A 346 -1.04 -5.74 14.10
CA ARG A 346 -1.41 -4.71 15.07
C ARG A 346 -2.68 -3.98 14.66
N PHE A 347 -2.87 -3.65 13.39
CA PHE A 347 -4.08 -3.05 12.86
C PHE A 347 -5.28 -4.03 12.96
N ARG A 348 -5.07 -5.30 12.59
CA ARG A 348 -5.99 -6.43 12.74
C ARG A 348 -6.33 -6.67 14.21
N HIS A 349 -5.36 -6.65 15.12
CA HIS A 349 -5.56 -6.82 16.57
C HIS A 349 -6.28 -5.61 17.18
N SER A 350 -5.92 -4.38 16.83
CA SER A 350 -6.62 -3.16 17.28
C SER A 350 -8.07 -3.07 16.80
N LEU A 351 -8.37 -3.61 15.61
CA LEU A 351 -9.75 -3.66 15.08
C LEU A 351 -10.54 -4.87 15.60
N GLN A 352 -9.90 -6.04 15.80
CA GLN A 352 -10.53 -7.19 16.46
C GLN A 352 -10.83 -6.91 17.94
N VAL A 353 -9.99 -6.13 18.63
CA VAL A 353 -10.27 -5.64 20.00
C VAL A 353 -11.46 -4.67 20.01
N ARG A 354 -11.66 -3.86 18.95
CA ARG A 354 -12.87 -3.03 18.79
C ARG A 354 -14.13 -3.81 18.40
N GLN A 355 -14.00 -4.96 17.74
CA GLN A 355 -15.10 -5.87 17.45
C GLN A 355 -15.44 -6.84 18.60
N ARG A 356 -14.58 -6.93 19.63
CA ARG A 356 -14.86 -7.56 20.94
C ARG A 356 -15.39 -6.56 21.99
N ILE A 357 -16.10 -5.52 21.55
CA ILE A 357 -17.05 -4.85 22.44
C ILE A 357 -18.41 -5.46 22.10
N ASP A 358 -18.89 -6.27 23.04
CA ASP A 358 -20.06 -7.12 22.92
C ASP A 358 -21.30 -6.37 22.39
N PRO A 359 -22.01 -6.89 21.38
CA PRO A 359 -23.35 -6.43 21.02
C PRO A 359 -24.35 -6.53 22.19
N ASP A 360 -24.04 -7.34 23.21
CA ASP A 360 -24.91 -7.62 24.36
C ASP A 360 -25.03 -6.46 25.36
N THR A 361 -24.31 -5.35 25.15
CA THR A 361 -24.47 -4.14 25.99
C THR A 361 -25.64 -3.24 25.55
N TYR A 362 -26.30 -3.54 24.41
CA TYR A 362 -27.48 -2.80 23.92
C TYR A 362 -28.79 -3.61 23.99
N GLY A 363 -28.79 -4.79 24.62
CA GLY A 363 -29.99 -5.64 24.78
C GLY A 363 -30.92 -5.27 25.94
N ALA A 364 -30.59 -4.27 26.76
CA ALA A 364 -31.33 -3.96 28.00
C ALA A 364 -32.36 -2.80 27.90
N LEU A 365 -32.68 -2.28 26.70
CA LEU A 365 -33.54 -1.09 26.55
C LEU A 365 -34.58 -1.16 25.43
N SER A 366 -35.03 -2.35 25.04
CA SER A 366 -36.17 -2.47 24.11
C SER A 366 -36.98 -3.75 24.36
N ALA A 367 -37.83 -3.74 25.38
CA ALA A 367 -38.93 -4.71 25.52
C ALA A 367 -40.26 -4.00 25.19
N PRO A 368 -41.08 -4.54 24.27
CA PRO A 368 -42.37 -3.95 23.91
C PRO A 368 -43.44 -4.29 24.94
N LEU A 369 -44.20 -3.27 25.35
CA LEU A 369 -45.44 -3.40 26.13
C LEU A 369 -46.50 -4.12 25.30
N ALA A 370 -46.82 -5.37 25.67
CA ALA A 370 -47.99 -6.08 25.18
C ALA A 370 -48.86 -6.52 26.37
N THR A 371 -50.08 -6.01 26.35
CA THR A 371 -51.19 -6.21 27.29
C THR A 371 -51.79 -7.61 27.21
N SER A 372 -52.02 -8.27 28.35
CA SER A 372 -53.15 -9.19 28.51
C SER A 372 -53.64 -9.22 29.97
N ARG A 373 -54.96 -9.28 30.10
CA ARG A 373 -55.83 -8.98 31.25
C ARG A 373 -56.31 -10.28 31.93
N VAL A 374 -56.89 -10.15 33.14
CA VAL A 374 -57.81 -11.08 33.88
C VAL A 374 -57.10 -12.10 34.80
N GLU A 375 -57.41 -12.36 36.09
CA GLU A 375 -58.24 -11.81 37.21
C GLU A 375 -57.81 -12.56 38.53
N PRO A 376 -58.36 -12.23 39.73
CA PRO A 376 -57.76 -12.56 41.05
C PRO A 376 -58.47 -13.67 41.87
N SER A 377 -57.78 -14.28 42.85
CA SER A 377 -58.36 -14.90 44.07
C SER A 377 -57.23 -15.25 45.08
N ALA A 378 -57.15 -14.63 46.26
CA ALA A 378 -57.78 -15.03 47.53
C ALA A 378 -57.08 -16.22 48.25
N ASP A 379 -56.37 -15.91 49.35
CA ASP A 379 -56.32 -16.62 50.65
C ASP A 379 -55.10 -16.10 51.45
N ALA A 380 -55.27 -15.27 52.48
CA ALA A 380 -55.76 -15.59 53.84
C ALA A 380 -54.71 -16.27 54.74
N SER A 381 -53.88 -15.46 55.41
CA SER A 381 -53.37 -15.77 56.76
C SER A 381 -52.89 -14.50 57.48
N ILE A 382 -53.60 -14.14 58.54
CA ILE A 382 -53.33 -13.14 59.60
C ILE A 382 -53.14 -13.96 60.91
N PRO A 383 -52.58 -13.49 62.06
CA PRO A 383 -51.89 -12.23 62.48
C PRO A 383 -50.50 -12.56 63.13
N ARG A 384 -49.72 -11.76 63.87
CA ARG A 384 -49.99 -10.68 64.85
C ARG A 384 -48.67 -10.07 65.37
N ALA A 385 -48.75 -8.78 65.72
CA ALA A 385 -47.99 -8.05 66.75
C ALA A 385 -46.47 -7.85 66.52
N SER A 386 -45.86 -6.69 66.77
CA SER A 386 -46.15 -5.70 67.81
C SER A 386 -45.50 -4.33 67.53
N SER A 387 -46.14 -3.31 68.14
CA SER A 387 -45.64 -2.01 68.63
C SER A 387 -45.09 -0.97 67.63
N ILE A 388 -45.76 0.16 67.32
CA ILE A 388 -46.10 1.38 68.13
C ILE A 388 -44.96 2.43 68.11
N PRO A 389 -45.22 3.76 67.98
CA PRO A 389 -45.77 4.47 66.83
C PRO A 389 -45.02 5.83 66.62
N GLU A 390 -45.70 6.81 66.01
CA GLU A 390 -45.43 8.27 66.10
C GLU A 390 -44.19 8.80 65.35
N ARG A 391 -44.26 9.90 64.59
CA ARG A 391 -45.24 10.99 64.53
C ARG A 391 -45.09 11.71 63.17
N ALA A 392 -46.22 12.13 62.64
CA ALA A 392 -46.39 13.02 61.48
C ALA A 392 -46.12 14.50 61.90
N PRO A 393 -46.57 15.52 61.13
CA PRO A 393 -46.14 15.98 59.81
C PRO A 393 -45.88 17.51 59.82
N ALA A 394 -46.00 18.17 58.66
CA ALA A 394 -46.10 19.63 58.44
C ALA A 394 -44.75 20.38 58.51
N GLU A 395 -44.45 21.42 57.75
CA GLU A 395 -45.15 22.32 56.82
C GLU A 395 -43.99 22.98 56.03
N ASN A 396 -44.03 23.05 54.70
CA ASN A 396 -44.60 24.14 53.89
C ASN A 396 -43.77 25.44 53.89
N LEU A 397 -43.61 26.00 52.67
CA LEU A 397 -43.16 27.37 52.34
C LEU A 397 -41.64 27.64 52.52
N SER A 398 -40.93 28.39 51.70
CA SER A 398 -41.12 29.07 50.41
C SER A 398 -39.83 29.87 50.18
N GLN A 399 -39.39 30.01 48.92
CA GLN A 399 -38.65 31.17 48.40
C GLN A 399 -37.35 31.61 49.10
N SER A 400 -36.20 31.39 48.44
CA SER A 400 -35.48 32.43 47.66
C SER A 400 -34.24 31.84 47.00
#